data_AF-A0A6V7TX90-F1
#
_entry.id   AF-A0A6V7TX90-F1
#
_cell.length_a   1.000
_cell.length_b   1.000
_cell.length_c   1.000
_cell.angle_alpha   90.00
_cell.angle_beta   90.00
_cell.angle_gamma   90.00
#
_symmetry.space_group_name_H-M   'P 1'
#
loop_
_entity.id
_entity.type
_entity.pdbx_description
1 polymer ?
#
loop_
_entity_poly.entity_id
_entity_poly.type
_entity_poly.pdbx_seq_one_letter_code
_entity_poly.pdbx_strand_id
1 'polypeptide(L)'
;MKGNKFGLTIQKKPEEDKQTLKPSSVFDTNSDDDNLEKETNDEKFQRKYAVPTKLKDKKILEKAIAEDPTIFDYDSQYEEMQKVRDQKIIEQKEADKEKKPKYAHKLIETHKRRELEKLLHDERTYKKEREKEAGEFDDKEVFITGEYRKQIEERESFRKELEELDKMDEIRDVKNQKLWQQAFHRKILEDRARVYPDTSNNSQKEENNIKEEENEEKL
;
A
#
# COMPACT_ATOMS: atom_id res chain seq x y z
N MET A 1 -8.27 10.80 -37.75
CA MET A 1 -7.86 11.40 -36.47
C MET A 1 -7.21 10.32 -35.62
N LYS A 2 -5.97 10.55 -35.13
CA LYS A 2 -5.24 9.57 -34.31
C LYS A 2 -5.84 9.56 -32.90
N GLY A 3 -6.44 8.43 -32.50
CA GLY A 3 -7.01 8.26 -31.16
C GLY A 3 -5.90 8.14 -30.10
N ASN A 4 -6.03 8.93 -29.04
CA ASN A 4 -5.10 8.93 -27.91
C ASN A 4 -5.26 7.63 -27.10
N LYS A 5 -4.15 6.90 -27.01
CA LYS A 5 -4.00 5.60 -26.36
C LYS A 5 -3.52 5.77 -24.92
N PHE A 6 -4.33 6.43 -24.10
CA PHE A 6 -4.13 6.53 -22.66
C PHE A 6 -5.27 5.83 -21.95
N GLY A 7 -5.02 4.57 -21.57
CA GLY A 7 -5.86 3.72 -20.74
C GLY A 7 -4.98 2.60 -20.17
N LEU A 8 -5.31 2.08 -18.99
CA LEU A 8 -4.56 1.02 -18.33
C LEU A 8 -4.66 -0.29 -19.15
N THR A 9 -3.69 -0.56 -20.02
CA THR A 9 -3.64 -1.79 -20.82
C THR A 9 -3.18 -2.94 -19.92
N ILE A 10 -4.13 -3.67 -19.33
CA ILE A 10 -3.84 -4.88 -18.57
C ILE A 10 -3.46 -5.98 -19.57
N GLN A 11 -2.17 -6.30 -19.67
CA GLN A 11 -1.74 -7.47 -20.43
C GLN A 11 -2.13 -8.73 -19.65
N LYS A 12 -3.12 -9.48 -20.16
CA LYS A 12 -3.38 -10.85 -19.68
C LYS A 12 -2.14 -11.68 -20.00
N LYS A 13 -1.52 -12.24 -18.96
CA LYS A 13 -0.43 -13.21 -19.07
C LYS A 13 -0.96 -14.43 -19.85
N PRO A 14 -0.21 -14.99 -20.83
CA PRO A 14 -0.64 -16.19 -21.52
C PRO A 14 -0.79 -17.33 -20.51
N GLU A 15 -1.94 -17.99 -20.54
CA GLU A 15 -2.23 -19.20 -19.79
C GLU A 15 -1.39 -20.33 -20.40
N GLU A 16 -0.40 -20.82 -19.65
CA GLU A 16 0.31 -22.06 -20.01
C GLU A 16 -0.64 -23.24 -19.79
N ASP A 17 -0.88 -24.01 -20.85
CA ASP A 17 -1.65 -25.26 -20.85
C ASP A 17 -1.14 -26.21 -19.75
N LYS A 18 -1.87 -26.29 -18.64
CA LYS A 18 -1.64 -27.33 -17.64
C LYS A 18 -2.15 -28.66 -18.18
N GLN A 19 -1.27 -29.43 -18.81
CA GLN A 19 -1.53 -30.82 -19.11
C GLN A 19 -1.81 -31.58 -17.81
N THR A 20 -3.06 -31.97 -17.59
CA THR A 20 -3.45 -32.81 -16.47
C THR A 20 -3.01 -34.25 -16.76
N LEU A 21 -1.92 -34.70 -16.14
CA LEU A 21 -1.60 -36.12 -16.11
C LEU A 21 -2.59 -36.82 -15.18
N LYS A 22 -3.40 -37.73 -15.73
CA LYS A 22 -4.28 -38.60 -14.94
C LYS A 22 -3.40 -39.61 -14.17
N PRO A 23 -3.59 -39.84 -12.87
CA PRO A 23 -2.91 -40.92 -12.18
C PRO A 23 -3.41 -42.27 -12.72
N SER A 24 -2.50 -43.22 -12.97
CA SER A 24 -2.87 -44.60 -13.28
C SER A 24 -3.57 -45.22 -12.08
N SER A 25 -4.85 -45.57 -12.23
CA SER A 25 -5.62 -46.24 -11.19
C SER A 25 -5.11 -47.67 -10.99
N VAL A 26 -4.68 -47.98 -9.76
CA VAL A 26 -4.25 -49.32 -9.32
C VAL A 26 -5.43 -50.11 -8.72
N PHE A 27 -6.64 -49.54 -8.72
CA PHE A 27 -7.81 -50.11 -8.06
C PHE A 27 -8.86 -50.72 -9.00
N ASP A 28 -8.62 -50.73 -10.32
CA ASP A 28 -9.58 -51.22 -11.32
C ASP A 28 -9.46 -52.73 -11.63
N THR A 29 -9.02 -53.54 -10.66
CA THR A 29 -9.00 -55.00 -10.79
C THR A 29 -9.87 -55.65 -9.72
N ASN A 30 -11.19 -55.51 -9.84
CA ASN A 30 -12.09 -56.58 -9.41
C ASN A 30 -13.50 -56.37 -9.96
N SER A 31 -13.76 -57.01 -11.10
CA SER A 31 -15.11 -57.32 -11.56
C SER A 31 -15.12 -58.76 -12.06
N ASP A 32 -15.40 -59.65 -11.10
CA ASP A 32 -16.25 -60.85 -11.19
C ASP A 32 -16.06 -61.82 -12.38
N ASP A 33 -15.37 -62.95 -12.15
CA ASP A 33 -15.77 -64.29 -12.67
C ASP A 33 -14.98 -65.46 -12.04
N ASP A 34 -15.73 -66.40 -11.45
CA ASP A 34 -15.46 -67.84 -11.20
C ASP A 34 -14.14 -68.39 -10.62
N ASN A 35 -14.23 -68.74 -9.33
CA ASN A 35 -13.75 -69.97 -8.67
C ASN A 35 -12.58 -70.76 -9.29
N LEU A 36 -11.36 -70.50 -8.83
CA LEU A 36 -10.24 -71.43 -8.83
C LEU A 36 -9.34 -71.13 -7.62
N GLU A 37 -9.32 -72.02 -6.64
CA GLU A 37 -8.34 -72.04 -5.54
C GLU A 37 -6.92 -72.17 -6.12
N LYS A 38 -6.32 -71.03 -6.48
CA LYS A 38 -4.90 -70.90 -6.77
C LYS A 38 -4.41 -69.68 -6.02
N GLU A 39 -3.92 -69.91 -4.81
CA GLU A 39 -3.16 -68.93 -4.03
C GLU A 39 -2.13 -68.26 -4.94
N THR A 40 -2.32 -66.97 -5.21
CA THR A 40 -1.42 -66.17 -6.03
C THR A 40 -0.06 -66.13 -5.34
N ASN A 41 1.03 -66.02 -6.12
CA ASN A 41 2.38 -65.94 -5.56
C ASN A 41 2.52 -64.74 -4.59
N ASP A 42 1.70 -63.70 -4.78
CA ASP A 42 1.63 -62.54 -3.91
C ASP A 42 1.09 -62.87 -2.52
N GLU A 43 0.07 -63.71 -2.39
CA GLU A 43 -0.44 -64.14 -1.08
C GLU A 43 0.54 -65.04 -0.32
N LYS A 44 1.29 -65.89 -1.03
CA LYS A 44 2.34 -66.73 -0.44
C LYS A 44 3.54 -65.90 0.00
N PHE A 45 3.92 -64.89 -0.79
CA PHE A 45 4.96 -63.93 -0.44
C PHE A 45 4.55 -63.10 0.78
N GLN A 46 3.33 -62.56 0.76
CA GLN A 46 2.73 -61.86 1.89
C GLN A 46 2.75 -62.75 3.13
N ARG A 47 2.31 -64.01 3.11
CA ARG A 47 2.31 -64.86 4.32
C ARG A 47 3.71 -65.19 4.87
N LYS A 48 4.69 -65.45 3.99
CA LYS A 48 6.07 -65.81 4.41
C LYS A 48 6.84 -64.65 5.01
N TYR A 49 6.62 -63.42 4.51
CA TYR A 49 7.32 -62.23 4.99
C TYR A 49 6.48 -61.38 5.95
N ALA A 50 5.13 -61.48 5.93
CA ALA A 50 4.27 -60.69 6.81
C ALA A 50 4.31 -61.13 8.28
N VAL A 51 4.47 -62.42 8.57
CA VAL A 51 4.57 -62.88 9.97
C VAL A 51 5.84 -62.36 10.66
N PRO A 52 7.05 -62.49 10.07
CA PRO A 52 8.26 -61.93 10.68
C PRO A 52 8.33 -60.40 10.65
N THR A 53 7.71 -59.72 9.68
CA THR A 53 7.62 -58.24 9.72
C THR A 53 6.70 -57.76 10.83
N LYS A 54 5.49 -58.34 10.96
CA LYS A 54 4.54 -58.02 12.04
C LYS A 54 5.15 -58.14 13.44
N LEU A 55 6.03 -59.11 13.68
CA LEU A 55 6.73 -59.27 14.96
C LEU A 55 7.79 -58.20 15.21
N LYS A 56 8.50 -57.77 14.15
CA LYS A 56 9.48 -56.67 14.25
C LYS A 56 8.76 -55.34 14.46
N ASP A 57 7.65 -55.12 13.76
CA ASP A 57 6.85 -53.91 13.86
C ASP A 57 6.27 -53.73 15.27
N LYS A 58 5.79 -54.82 15.89
CA LYS A 58 5.34 -54.81 17.30
C LYS A 58 6.46 -54.44 18.27
N LYS A 59 7.66 -54.99 18.10
CA LYS A 59 8.82 -54.64 18.94
C LYS A 59 9.24 -53.18 18.77
N ILE A 60 9.11 -52.65 17.55
CA ILE A 60 9.38 -51.23 17.25
C ILE A 60 8.32 -50.35 17.91
N LEU A 61 7.05 -50.74 17.83
CA LEU A 61 5.93 -50.05 18.47
C LEU A 61 6.08 -50.01 19.99
N GLU A 62 6.40 -51.15 20.62
CA GLU A 62 6.61 -51.24 22.07
C GLU A 62 7.79 -50.37 22.53
N LYS A 63 8.88 -50.33 21.74
CA LYS A 63 10.01 -49.43 22.01
C LYS A 63 9.62 -47.97 21.88
N ALA A 64 8.90 -47.62 20.83
CA ALA A 64 8.42 -46.25 20.59
C ALA A 64 7.51 -45.75 21.73
N ILE A 65 6.60 -46.61 22.23
CA ILE A 65 5.72 -46.30 23.37
C ILE A 65 6.51 -46.20 24.69
N ALA A 66 7.55 -47.03 24.86
CA ALA A 66 8.40 -47.00 26.05
C ALA A 66 9.32 -45.77 26.11
N GLU A 67 9.74 -45.25 24.96
CA GLU A 67 10.52 -44.02 24.83
C GLU A 67 9.63 -42.78 25.06
N ASP A 68 8.46 -42.73 24.41
CA ASP A 68 7.49 -41.65 24.57
C ASP A 68 6.04 -42.17 24.48
N PRO A 69 5.25 -42.11 25.56
CA PRO A 69 3.85 -42.53 25.54
C PRO A 69 2.95 -41.58 24.72
N THR A 70 3.40 -40.38 24.37
CA THR A 70 2.66 -39.38 23.59
C THR A 70 2.91 -39.46 22.08
N ILE A 71 3.70 -40.44 21.63
CA ILE A 71 4.10 -40.54 20.22
C ILE A 71 2.94 -40.73 19.22
N PHE A 72 1.78 -41.18 19.68
CA PHE A 72 0.56 -41.31 18.88
C PHE A 72 -0.53 -40.29 19.25
N ASP A 73 -0.23 -39.33 20.11
CA ASP A 73 -1.17 -38.27 20.52
C ASP A 73 -1.20 -37.15 19.49
N TYR A 74 -1.83 -37.44 18.35
CA TYR A 74 -1.97 -36.49 17.25
C TYR A 74 -2.99 -35.38 17.55
N ASP A 75 -3.97 -35.66 18.43
CA ASP A 75 -5.05 -34.72 18.72
C ASP A 75 -4.54 -33.53 19.55
N SER A 76 -3.72 -33.79 20.57
CA SER A 76 -3.14 -32.70 21.40
C SER A 76 -2.23 -31.77 20.61
N GLN A 77 -1.39 -32.30 19.74
CA GLN A 77 -0.51 -31.51 18.87
C GLN A 77 -1.31 -30.71 17.84
N TYR A 78 -2.39 -31.29 17.32
CA TYR A 78 -3.30 -30.59 16.43
C TYR A 78 -4.06 -29.47 17.15
N GLU A 79 -4.53 -29.72 18.36
CA GLU A 79 -5.14 -28.70 19.22
C GLU A 79 -4.16 -27.56 19.52
N GLU A 80 -2.91 -27.84 19.85
CA GLU A 80 -1.88 -26.81 20.06
C GLU A 80 -1.66 -25.97 18.81
N MET A 81 -1.54 -26.61 17.63
CA MET A 81 -1.43 -25.88 16.38
C MET A 81 -2.66 -25.00 16.12
N GLN A 82 -3.87 -25.47 16.43
CA GLN A 82 -5.08 -24.67 16.30
C GLN A 82 -5.11 -23.51 17.29
N LYS A 83 -4.78 -23.75 18.56
CA LYS A 83 -4.68 -22.71 19.60
C LYS A 83 -3.70 -21.60 19.18
N VAL A 84 -2.54 -21.96 18.61
CA VAL A 84 -1.56 -20.98 18.09
C VAL A 84 -2.10 -20.21 16.88
N ARG A 85 -2.80 -20.87 15.95
CA ARG A 85 -3.44 -20.18 14.81
C ARG A 85 -4.51 -19.21 15.28
N ASP A 86 -5.36 -19.64 16.21
CA ASP A 86 -6.46 -18.84 16.74
C ASP A 86 -5.93 -17.63 17.51
N GLN A 87 -4.90 -17.80 18.34
CA GLN A 87 -4.20 -16.69 19.01
C GLN A 87 -3.66 -15.69 18.00
N LYS A 88 -2.97 -16.15 16.94
CA LYS A 88 -2.44 -15.27 15.89
C LYS A 88 -3.54 -14.51 15.14
N ILE A 89 -4.69 -15.15 14.90
CA ILE A 89 -5.86 -14.49 14.29
C ILE A 89 -6.43 -13.42 15.22
N ILE A 90 -6.50 -13.69 16.52
CA ILE A 90 -6.98 -12.72 17.52
C ILE A 90 -6.03 -11.52 17.57
N GLU A 91 -4.72 -11.75 17.67
CA GLU A 91 -3.70 -10.70 17.66
C GLU A 91 -3.77 -9.85 16.37
N GLN A 92 -3.95 -10.47 15.20
CA GLN A 92 -4.14 -9.75 13.94
C GLN A 92 -5.42 -8.91 13.94
N LYS A 93 -6.52 -9.45 14.43
CA LYS A 93 -7.80 -8.71 14.53
C LYS A 93 -7.70 -7.53 15.50
N GLU A 94 -6.96 -7.66 16.59
CA GLU A 94 -6.70 -6.57 17.52
C GLU A 94 -5.83 -5.49 16.87
N ALA A 95 -4.74 -5.88 16.22
CA ALA A 95 -3.88 -4.97 15.47
C ALA A 95 -4.63 -4.25 14.32
N ASP A 96 -5.60 -4.91 13.68
CA ASP A 96 -6.40 -4.31 12.60
C ASP A 96 -7.48 -3.36 13.12
N LYS A 97 -7.98 -3.53 14.35
CA LYS A 97 -8.90 -2.56 14.98
C LYS A 97 -8.22 -1.21 15.24
N GLU A 98 -6.94 -1.24 15.59
CA GLU A 98 -6.14 -0.02 15.81
C GLU A 98 -5.75 0.67 14.50
N LYS A 99 -5.64 -0.09 13.40
CA LYS A 99 -5.32 0.45 12.08
C LYS A 99 -6.52 1.20 11.50
N LYS A 100 -6.45 2.53 11.60
CA LYS A 100 -7.35 3.41 10.84
C LYS A 100 -7.16 3.20 9.34
N PRO A 101 -8.25 3.20 8.54
CA PRO A 101 -8.15 3.09 7.10
C PRO A 101 -7.35 4.26 6.51
N LYS A 102 -6.46 3.94 5.57
CA LYS A 102 -5.50 4.90 4.97
C LYS A 102 -6.15 6.17 4.39
N TYR A 103 -7.40 6.07 3.90
CA TYR A 103 -8.05 7.16 3.17
C TYR A 103 -9.41 7.61 3.73
N ALA A 104 -10.06 6.87 4.64
CA ALA A 104 -11.42 7.22 5.03
C ALA A 104 -11.53 8.59 5.68
N HIS A 105 -10.54 8.95 6.52
CA HIS A 105 -10.47 10.28 7.13
C HIS A 105 -10.39 11.37 6.08
N LYS A 106 -9.47 11.21 5.12
CA LYS A 106 -9.26 12.18 4.04
C LYS A 106 -10.51 12.33 3.17
N LEU A 107 -11.22 11.23 2.89
CA LEU A 107 -12.48 11.29 2.14
C LEU A 107 -13.53 12.11 2.88
N ILE A 108 -13.69 11.89 4.19
CA ILE A 108 -14.62 12.66 5.03
C ILE A 108 -14.23 14.14 5.06
N GLU A 109 -12.94 14.47 5.23
CA GLU A 109 -12.44 15.84 5.19
C GLU A 109 -12.71 16.51 3.84
N THR A 110 -12.44 15.82 2.73
CA THR A 110 -12.67 16.36 1.38
C THR A 110 -14.16 16.58 1.10
N HIS A 111 -15.03 15.72 1.62
CA HIS A 111 -16.48 15.91 1.52
C HIS A 111 -16.90 17.19 2.25
N LYS A 112 -16.50 17.33 3.52
CA LYS A 112 -16.78 18.52 4.33
C LYS A 112 -16.28 19.79 3.66
N ARG A 113 -15.05 19.75 3.11
CA ARG A 113 -14.48 20.87 2.36
C ARG A 113 -15.34 21.24 1.14
N ARG A 114 -15.80 20.26 0.36
CA ARG A 114 -16.66 20.50 -0.81
C ARG A 114 -18.01 21.08 -0.42
N GLU A 115 -18.59 20.63 0.68
CA GLU A 115 -19.85 21.19 1.20
C GLU A 115 -19.67 22.66 1.58
N LEU A 116 -18.58 23.01 2.26
CA LEU A 116 -18.25 24.40 2.58
C LEU A 116 -18.01 25.24 1.32
N GLU A 117 -17.25 24.73 0.35
CA GLU A 117 -17.01 25.41 -0.93
C GLU A 117 -18.32 25.67 -1.70
N LYS A 118 -19.26 24.72 -1.67
CA LYS A 118 -20.59 24.88 -2.28
C LYS A 118 -21.38 25.98 -1.57
N LEU A 119 -21.40 25.99 -0.24
CA LEU A 119 -22.09 27.03 0.53
C LEU A 119 -21.53 28.44 0.24
N LEU A 120 -20.20 28.57 0.14
CA LEU A 120 -19.55 29.83 -0.23
C LEU A 120 -19.86 30.24 -1.67
N HIS A 121 -19.97 29.27 -2.58
CA HIS A 121 -20.38 29.54 -3.96
C HIS A 121 -21.79 30.13 -4.00
N ASP A 122 -22.75 29.45 -3.36
CA ASP A 122 -24.14 29.88 -3.30
C ASP A 122 -24.26 31.26 -2.63
N GLU A 123 -23.50 31.54 -1.56
CA GLU A 123 -23.46 32.87 -0.94
C GLU A 123 -23.00 33.96 -1.92
N ARG A 124 -21.95 33.68 -2.69
CA ARG A 124 -21.42 34.63 -3.67
C ARG A 124 -22.42 34.87 -4.80
N THR A 125 -23.21 33.87 -5.18
CA THR A 125 -24.29 34.06 -6.16
C THR A 125 -25.41 34.92 -5.57
N TYR A 126 -25.89 34.63 -4.36
CA TYR A 126 -26.93 35.44 -3.71
C TYR A 126 -26.51 36.89 -3.50
N LYS A 127 -25.26 37.13 -3.11
CA LYS A 127 -24.73 38.50 -2.96
C LYS A 127 -24.74 39.25 -4.29
N LYS A 128 -24.29 38.60 -5.37
CA LYS A 128 -24.31 39.18 -6.72
C LYS A 128 -25.71 39.45 -7.23
N GLU A 129 -26.68 38.60 -6.91
CA GLU A 129 -28.09 38.82 -7.26
C GLU A 129 -28.65 40.03 -6.51
N ARG A 130 -28.39 40.13 -5.21
CA ARG A 130 -28.79 41.29 -4.40
C ARG A 130 -28.16 42.60 -4.87
N GLU A 131 -26.89 42.57 -5.27
CA GLU A 131 -26.21 43.75 -5.85
C GLU A 131 -26.82 44.18 -7.19
N LYS A 132 -27.38 43.25 -7.98
CA LYS A 132 -28.07 43.58 -9.24
C LYS A 132 -29.47 44.13 -9.03
N GLU A 133 -30.16 43.66 -7.99
CA GLU A 133 -31.48 44.15 -7.57
C GLU A 133 -31.39 45.39 -6.67
N ALA A 134 -30.17 45.87 -6.37
CA ALA A 134 -29.93 47.05 -5.55
C ALA A 134 -30.64 48.26 -6.16
N GLY A 135 -31.50 48.90 -5.37
CA GLY A 135 -32.35 50.02 -5.80
C GLY A 135 -33.83 49.68 -5.99
N GLU A 136 -34.24 48.42 -6.17
CA GLU A 136 -35.66 48.06 -6.36
C GLU A 136 -36.38 47.69 -5.04
N PHE A 137 -35.61 47.35 -4.00
CA PHE A 137 -36.13 46.90 -2.71
C PHE A 137 -35.60 47.71 -1.51
N ASP A 138 -34.89 48.82 -1.75
CA ASP A 138 -34.32 49.67 -0.70
C ASP A 138 -35.39 50.33 0.19
N ASP A 139 -36.57 50.57 -0.36
CA ASP A 139 -37.72 51.15 0.35
C ASP A 139 -38.47 50.13 1.23
N LYS A 140 -38.10 48.84 1.20
CA LYS A 140 -38.82 47.77 1.91
C LYS A 140 -38.05 47.32 3.16
N GLU A 141 -38.78 47.03 4.23
CA GLU A 141 -38.19 46.56 5.48
C GLU A 141 -37.62 45.14 5.35
N VAL A 142 -36.37 44.94 5.80
CA VAL A 142 -35.69 43.63 5.79
C VAL A 142 -35.86 42.94 7.14
N PHE A 143 -36.72 41.93 7.18
CA PHE A 143 -36.93 41.12 8.39
C PHE A 143 -35.98 39.92 8.42
N ILE A 144 -35.07 39.91 9.40
CA ILE A 144 -34.17 38.79 9.67
C ILE A 144 -34.60 38.11 10.97
N THR A 145 -34.87 36.80 10.91
CA THR A 145 -35.15 36.01 12.12
C THR A 145 -33.89 35.90 12.99
N GLY A 146 -34.07 35.74 14.31
CA GLY A 146 -32.94 35.64 15.23
C GLY A 146 -31.97 34.48 14.91
N GLU A 147 -32.50 33.38 14.38
CA GLU A 147 -31.71 32.23 13.92
C GLU A 147 -30.87 32.56 12.68
N TYR A 148 -31.46 33.26 11.70
CA TYR A 148 -30.73 33.66 10.50
C TYR A 148 -29.63 34.68 10.82
N ARG A 149 -29.84 35.57 11.80
CA ARG A 149 -28.79 36.47 12.29
C ARG A 149 -27.61 35.70 12.88
N LYS A 150 -27.86 34.68 13.69
CA LYS A 150 -26.81 33.80 14.23
C LYS A 150 -26.06 33.07 13.11
N GLN A 151 -26.79 32.58 12.10
CA GLN A 151 -26.17 31.92 10.95
C GLN A 151 -25.27 32.85 10.13
N ILE A 152 -25.66 34.13 10.00
CA ILE A 152 -24.80 35.15 9.36
C ILE A 152 -23.52 35.35 10.18
N GLU A 153 -23.63 35.50 11.50
CA GLU A 153 -22.48 35.72 12.38
C GLU A 153 -21.51 34.53 12.39
N GLU A 154 -22.04 33.31 12.45
CA GLU A 154 -21.24 32.08 12.35
C GLU A 154 -20.48 32.02 11.02
N ARG A 155 -21.16 32.33 9.90
CA ARG A 155 -20.51 32.37 8.58
C ARG A 155 -19.45 33.46 8.47
N GLU A 156 -19.70 34.64 9.03
CA GLU A 156 -18.71 35.73 9.06
C GLU A 156 -17.49 35.38 9.89
N SER A 157 -17.66 34.71 11.04
CA SER A 157 -16.54 34.22 11.84
C SER A 157 -15.70 33.19 11.08
N PHE A 158 -16.36 32.25 10.39
CA PHE A 158 -15.68 31.24 9.57
C PHE A 158 -14.88 31.88 8.42
N ARG A 159 -15.45 32.91 7.77
CA ARG A 159 -14.73 33.65 6.71
C ARG A 159 -13.49 34.36 7.26
N LYS A 160 -13.59 35.01 8.42
CA LYS A 160 -12.45 35.68 9.05
C LYS A 160 -11.36 34.69 9.41
N GLU A 161 -11.72 33.53 9.98
CA GLU A 161 -10.77 32.48 10.31
C GLU A 161 -10.04 31.96 9.05
N LEU A 162 -10.78 31.75 7.95
CA LEU A 162 -10.18 31.33 6.68
C LEU A 162 -9.23 32.40 6.12
N GLU A 163 -9.61 33.68 6.16
CA GLU A 163 -8.74 34.79 5.74
C GLU A 163 -7.50 34.93 6.64
N GLU A 164 -7.61 34.66 7.93
CA GLU A 164 -6.47 34.63 8.85
C GLU A 164 -5.52 33.48 8.52
N LEU A 165 -6.05 32.28 8.28
CA LEU A 165 -5.26 31.12 7.85
C LEU A 165 -4.55 31.38 6.52
N ASP A 166 -5.25 31.93 5.52
CA ASP A 166 -4.66 32.26 4.23
C ASP A 166 -3.52 33.29 4.37
N LYS A 167 -3.67 34.29 5.24
CA LYS A 167 -2.60 35.26 5.55
C LYS A 167 -1.41 34.58 6.22
N MET A 168 -1.65 33.69 7.18
CA MET A 168 -0.57 32.96 7.85
C MET A 168 0.17 32.04 6.89
N ASP A 169 -0.55 31.38 5.98
CA ASP A 169 0.01 30.54 4.93
C ASP A 169 0.79 31.38 3.92
N GLU A 170 0.32 32.57 3.53
CA GLU A 170 1.03 33.48 2.63
C GLU A 170 2.36 33.97 3.24
N ILE A 171 2.37 34.25 4.55
CA ILE A 171 3.59 34.61 5.30
C ILE A 171 4.54 33.41 5.37
N ARG A 172 4.01 32.19 5.55
CA ARG A 172 4.79 30.95 5.62
C ARG A 172 5.16 30.38 4.25
N ASP A 173 4.61 30.93 3.16
CA ASP A 173 4.85 30.41 1.83
C ASP A 173 6.32 30.62 1.44
N VAL A 174 6.96 29.49 1.21
CA VAL A 174 8.35 29.37 0.80
C VAL A 174 8.59 30.06 -0.56
N LYS A 175 7.56 30.19 -1.41
CA LYS A 175 7.63 30.94 -2.67
C LYS A 175 7.88 32.43 -2.46
N ASN A 176 7.46 33.00 -1.34
CA ASN A 176 7.67 34.40 -1.02
C ASN A 176 9.04 34.63 -0.34
N GLN A 177 9.70 33.56 0.10
CA GLN A 177 10.98 33.62 0.81
C GLN A 177 12.19 33.54 -0.14
N LYS A 178 12.65 34.69 -0.63
CA LYS A 178 13.81 34.83 -1.52
C LYS A 178 15.10 34.19 -0.95
N LEU A 179 15.33 34.31 0.36
CA LEU A 179 16.50 33.71 1.03
C LEU A 179 16.47 32.18 1.01
N TRP A 180 15.29 31.57 1.19
CA TRP A 180 15.15 30.13 1.13
C TRP A 180 15.39 29.60 -0.29
N GLN A 181 14.87 30.29 -1.31
CA GLN A 181 15.12 29.94 -2.71
C GLN A 181 16.62 29.98 -3.04
N GLN A 182 17.33 31.03 -2.62
CA GLN A 182 18.78 31.13 -2.81
C GLN A 182 19.54 30.02 -2.08
N ALA A 183 19.17 29.70 -0.84
CA ALA A 183 19.79 28.62 -0.09
C ALA A 183 19.53 27.23 -0.71
N PHE A 184 18.32 27.00 -1.22
CA PHE A 184 17.96 25.78 -1.95
C PHE A 184 18.75 25.65 -3.25
N HIS A 185 18.88 26.73 -4.03
CA HIS A 185 19.68 26.73 -5.25
C HIS A 185 21.17 26.49 -4.95
N ARG A 186 21.69 27.12 -3.90
CA ARG A 186 23.07 26.88 -3.44
C ARG A 186 23.29 25.41 -3.09
N LYS A 187 22.36 24.79 -2.34
CA LYS A 187 22.44 23.37 -2.00
C LYS A 187 22.42 22.46 -3.23
N ILE A 188 21.54 22.73 -4.21
CA ILE A 188 21.51 21.96 -5.47
C ILE A 188 22.84 22.09 -6.23
N LEU A 189 23.41 23.29 -6.29
CA LEU A 189 24.70 23.53 -6.95
C LEU A 189 25.85 22.84 -6.19
N GLU A 190 25.86 22.89 -4.85
CA GLU A 190 26.81 22.18 -4.00
C GLU A 190 26.70 20.66 -4.19
N ASP A 191 25.48 20.11 -4.20
CA ASP A 191 25.25 18.67 -4.42
C ASP A 191 25.69 18.25 -5.84
N ARG A 192 25.44 19.08 -6.86
CA ARG A 192 25.92 18.83 -8.23
C ARG A 192 27.46 18.89 -8.33
N ALA A 193 28.08 19.88 -7.68
CA ALA A 193 29.53 20.04 -7.64
C ALA A 193 30.23 18.91 -6.84
N ARG A 194 29.55 18.30 -5.86
CA ARG A 194 30.04 17.11 -5.15
C ARG A 194 29.99 15.85 -5.99
N VAL A 195 28.96 15.69 -6.83
CA VAL A 195 28.79 14.50 -7.70
C VAL A 195 29.71 14.57 -8.92
N TYR A 196 30.01 15.76 -9.43
CA TYR A 196 30.98 15.99 -10.49
C TYR A 196 31.98 17.06 -10.04
N PRO A 197 33.13 16.70 -9.45
CA PRO A 197 34.17 17.67 -9.16
C PRO A 197 34.66 18.27 -10.48
N ASP A 198 34.45 19.57 -10.63
CA ASP A 198 34.76 20.32 -11.84
C ASP A 198 36.29 20.37 -12.04
N THR A 199 36.80 19.70 -13.08
CA THR A 199 38.22 19.70 -13.48
C THR A 199 38.65 21.00 -14.18
N SER A 200 37.74 21.98 -14.30
CA SER A 200 37.92 23.26 -14.99
C SER A 200 38.93 24.20 -14.32
N ASN A 201 39.12 24.08 -13.00
CA ASN A 201 40.14 24.87 -12.27
C ASN A 201 41.58 24.44 -12.59
N ASN A 202 41.80 23.29 -13.23
CA ASN A 202 43.12 22.88 -13.68
C ASN A 202 43.50 23.56 -15.00
N SER A 203 42.53 23.79 -15.90
CA SER A 203 42.78 24.46 -17.19
C SER A 203 43.15 25.95 -17.04
N GLN A 204 42.60 26.66 -16.05
CA GLN A 204 42.99 28.07 -15.81
C GLN A 204 44.38 28.20 -15.15
N LYS A 205 44.87 27.17 -14.45
CA LYS A 205 46.25 27.17 -13.93
C LYS A 205 47.27 26.86 -15.01
N GLU A 206 46.94 25.95 -15.93
CA GLU A 206 47.80 25.62 -17.07
C GLU A 206 47.94 26.80 -18.05
N GLU A 207 46.87 27.55 -18.33
CA GLU A 207 46.96 28.75 -19.19
C GLU A 207 47.76 29.93 -18.60
N ASN A 208 47.87 30.02 -17.27
CA ASN A 208 48.69 31.03 -16.62
C ASN A 208 50.17 30.61 -16.57
N ASN A 209 50.48 29.33 -16.37
CA ASN A 209 51.85 28.81 -16.43
C ASN A 209 52.46 28.89 -17.85
N ILE A 210 51.67 28.62 -18.90
CA ILE A 210 52.17 28.67 -20.30
C ILE A 210 52.56 30.11 -20.71
N LYS A 211 51.90 31.14 -20.15
CA LYS A 211 52.22 32.55 -20.42
C LYS A 211 53.45 33.05 -19.66
N GLU A 212 53.83 32.40 -18.56
CA GLU A 212 55.05 32.74 -17.82
C GLU A 212 56.29 32.11 -18.49
N GLU A 213 56.19 30.88 -19.00
CA GLU A 213 57.29 30.21 -19.71
C GLU A 213 57.64 30.87 -21.07
N GLU A 214 56.65 31.37 -21.83
CA GLU A 214 56.92 32.09 -23.10
C GLU A 214 57.64 33.44 -22.91
N ASN A 215 57.64 34.01 -21.70
CA ASN A 215 58.33 35.26 -21.40
C ASN A 215 59.78 35.06 -20.92
N GLU A 216 60.15 33.87 -20.44
CA GLU A 216 61.52 33.56 -20.01
C GLU A 216 62.43 33.07 -21.16
N GLU A 217 61.88 32.52 -22.25
CA GLU A 217 62.67 32.11 -23.43
C GLU A 217 63.03 33.25 -24.41
N LYS A 218 62.58 34.49 -24.13
CA LYS A 218 62.81 35.67 -25.00
C LYS A 218 63.74 36.75 -24.42
N LEU A 219 64.51 36.44 -23.36
CA LEU A 219 65.56 37.31 -22.84
C LEU A 219 66.97 36.78 -23.13
#